data_AF-F7V0M7-F1
#
_entry.id   AF-F7V0M7-F1
#
_cell.length_a   1.000
_cell.length_b   1.000
_cell.length_c   1.000
_cell.angle_alpha   90.00
_cell.angle_beta   90.00
_cell.angle_gamma   90.00
#
_symmetry.space_group_name_H-M   'P 1'
#
loop_
_entity.id
_entity.type
_entity.pdbx_description
1 polymer ?
#
loop_
_entity_poly.entity_id
_entity_poly.type
_entity_poly.pdbx_seq_one_letter_code
_entity_poly.pdbx_strand_id
1 'polypeptide(L)'
;MSQLVLSLEENATRGALMDALCAQLSEDQQAACAAACDAAGVPDGHHHHLADVYATIDGLAVSDRVKDDLRGIYRILAEAEATAHGCAVDQTHFHEVGNGSGIKNALHICLLVEALDPDEIVATRVQTGEGTVMCAHGELPIPAPATAAIIARGIPTCEHTLPGERLTPTSAAIILHFVDRFETE
;
A
#
# COMPACT_ATOMS: atom_id res chain seq x y z
N MET A 1 -3.00 -23.79 -9.85
CA MET A 1 -3.31 -22.57 -9.09
C MET A 1 -2.00 -22.09 -8.52
N SER A 2 -1.47 -20.97 -8.99
CA SER A 2 -0.25 -20.34 -8.46
C SER A 2 -0.60 -19.54 -7.20
N GLN A 3 0.15 -19.76 -6.13
CA GLN A 3 -0.05 -19.05 -4.87
C GLN A 3 1.20 -18.21 -4.58
N LEU A 4 1.00 -16.93 -4.26
CA LEU A 4 2.04 -16.04 -3.76
C LEU A 4 1.88 -15.91 -2.25
N VAL A 5 2.95 -16.18 -1.50
CA VAL A 5 2.94 -16.06 -0.02
C VAL A 5 3.79 -14.86 0.40
N LEU A 6 3.19 -13.95 1.15
CA LEU A 6 3.85 -12.78 1.74
C LEU A 6 4.11 -13.00 3.23
N SER A 7 5.38 -13.08 3.61
CA SER A 7 5.80 -13.16 5.02
C SER A 7 5.97 -11.75 5.59
N LEU A 8 5.08 -11.37 6.50
CA LEU A 8 4.91 -9.99 7.00
C LEU A 8 5.16 -9.86 8.52
N GLU A 9 5.65 -10.91 9.18
CA GLU A 9 5.81 -10.98 10.64
C GLU A 9 7.00 -10.17 11.19
N GLU A 10 7.95 -9.82 10.33
CA GLU A 10 9.11 -8.99 10.70
C GLU A 10 8.98 -7.55 10.22
N ASN A 11 8.47 -7.35 9.00
CA ASN A 11 8.36 -6.05 8.38
C ASN A 11 7.32 -6.08 7.26
N ALA A 12 6.37 -5.15 7.29
CA ALA A 12 5.32 -5.00 6.30
C ALA A 12 5.36 -3.62 5.62
N THR A 13 6.50 -2.92 5.71
CA THR A 13 6.71 -1.66 5.00
C THR A 13 6.69 -1.87 3.49
N ARG A 14 6.45 -0.79 2.77
CA ARG A 14 6.37 -0.79 1.31
C ARG A 14 7.64 -1.32 0.64
N GLY A 15 8.80 -1.03 1.22
CA GLY A 15 10.08 -1.60 0.77
C GLY A 15 10.08 -3.12 0.90
N ALA A 16 9.67 -3.65 2.06
CA ALA A 16 9.59 -5.10 2.28
C ALA A 16 8.60 -5.78 1.32
N LEU A 17 7.44 -5.16 1.04
CA LEU A 17 6.50 -5.67 0.04
C LEU A 17 7.12 -5.70 -1.37
N MET A 18 7.82 -4.63 -1.76
CA MET A 18 8.51 -4.56 -3.05
C MET A 18 9.57 -5.66 -3.16
N ASP A 19 10.42 -5.80 -2.13
CA ASP A 19 11.49 -6.79 -2.09
C ASP A 19 10.94 -8.21 -2.19
N ALA A 20 9.86 -8.51 -1.46
CA ALA A 20 9.19 -9.81 -1.49
C ALA A 20 8.63 -10.15 -2.88
N LEU A 21 8.01 -9.18 -3.57
CA LEU A 21 7.48 -9.36 -4.92
C LEU A 21 8.59 -9.51 -5.96
N CYS A 22 9.61 -8.65 -5.90
CA CYS A 22 10.77 -8.72 -6.79
C CYS A 22 11.50 -10.06 -6.68
N ALA A 23 11.63 -10.62 -5.46
CA ALA A 23 12.27 -11.91 -5.25
C ALA A 23 11.60 -13.09 -6.00
N GLN A 24 10.35 -12.92 -6.45
CA GLN A 24 9.60 -13.93 -7.21
C GLN A 24 9.71 -13.75 -8.73
N LEU A 25 10.37 -12.68 -9.19
CA LEU A 25 10.54 -12.33 -10.60
C LEU A 25 12.00 -12.44 -11.03
N SER A 26 12.24 -12.73 -12.31
CA SER A 26 13.59 -12.64 -12.89
C SER A 26 14.08 -11.18 -12.93
N GLU A 27 15.39 -10.97 -13.03
CA GLU A 27 15.97 -9.63 -13.18
C GLU A 27 15.39 -8.87 -14.38
N ASP A 28 15.13 -9.56 -15.49
CA ASP A 28 14.51 -8.98 -16.70
C ASP A 28 13.07 -8.52 -16.42
N GLN A 29 12.29 -9.32 -15.68
CA GLN A 29 10.92 -8.96 -15.31
C GLN A 29 10.90 -7.78 -14.33
N GLN A 30 11.81 -7.76 -13.34
CA GLN A 30 11.96 -6.64 -12.42
C GLN A 30 12.33 -5.34 -13.16
N ALA A 31 13.30 -5.42 -14.09
CA ALA A 31 13.71 -4.27 -14.90
C ALA A 31 12.56 -3.76 -15.80
N ALA A 32 11.76 -4.68 -16.37
CA ALA A 32 10.60 -4.31 -17.17
C ALA A 32 9.53 -3.57 -16.33
N CYS A 33 9.24 -4.05 -15.11
CA CYS A 33 8.30 -3.38 -14.20
C CYS A 33 8.80 -2.00 -13.78
N ALA A 34 10.09 -1.87 -13.47
CA ALA A 34 10.69 -0.59 -13.13
C ALA A 34 10.62 0.41 -14.29
N ALA A 35 10.97 -0.03 -15.51
CA ALA A 35 10.88 0.79 -16.71
C ALA A 35 9.44 1.21 -17.02
N ALA A 36 8.47 0.32 -16.86
CA ALA A 36 7.04 0.64 -17.01
C ALA A 36 6.59 1.67 -15.96
N CYS A 37 7.02 1.53 -14.71
CA CYS A 37 6.71 2.47 -13.64
C CYS A 37 7.28 3.88 -13.93
N ASP A 38 8.52 3.96 -14.43
CA ASP A 38 9.14 5.23 -14.83
C ASP A 38 8.45 5.87 -16.04
N ALA A 39 8.02 5.05 -17.00
CA ALA A 39 7.33 5.51 -18.21
C ALA A 39 5.83 5.81 -18.01
N ALA A 40 5.25 5.43 -16.87
CA ALA A 40 3.81 5.54 -16.62
C ALA A 40 3.29 6.98 -16.56
N GLY A 41 4.18 7.96 -16.30
CA GLY A 41 3.85 9.38 -16.31
C GLY A 41 3.21 9.90 -15.01
N VAL A 42 3.62 9.37 -13.86
CA VAL A 42 3.17 9.91 -12.55
C VAL A 42 3.74 11.34 -12.39
N PRO A 43 2.89 12.38 -12.27
CA PRO A 43 3.36 13.75 -12.13
C PRO A 43 4.02 13.99 -10.76
N ASP A 44 5.02 14.85 -10.74
CA ASP A 44 5.57 15.39 -9.51
C ASP A 44 4.53 16.32 -8.87
N GLY A 45 4.32 16.18 -7.56
CA GLY A 45 3.40 17.05 -6.82
C GLY A 45 2.74 16.39 -5.63
N HIS A 46 1.91 17.17 -4.94
CA HIS A 46 1.08 16.72 -3.85
C HIS A 46 -0.40 16.84 -4.26
N HIS A 47 -1.14 15.75 -4.12
CA HIS A 47 -2.55 15.66 -4.43
C HIS A 47 -3.33 15.73 -3.11
N HIS A 48 -4.12 16.78 -2.94
CA HIS A 48 -4.82 17.00 -1.68
C HIS A 48 -6.14 16.24 -1.59
N HIS A 49 -6.73 15.87 -2.73
CA HIS A 49 -8.03 15.23 -2.79
C HIS A 49 -7.98 13.91 -3.54
N LEU A 50 -8.89 12.99 -3.18
CA LEU A 50 -9.05 11.70 -3.88
C LEU A 50 -9.35 11.88 -5.37
N ALA A 51 -10.11 12.91 -5.74
CA ALA A 51 -10.40 13.22 -7.13
C ALA A 51 -9.12 13.53 -7.94
N ASP A 52 -8.16 14.25 -7.35
CA ASP A 52 -6.89 14.57 -8.00
C ASP A 52 -6.05 13.30 -8.19
N VAL A 53 -6.04 12.41 -7.19
CA VAL A 53 -5.35 11.12 -7.29
C VAL A 53 -5.96 10.24 -8.39
N TYR A 54 -7.28 10.17 -8.48
CA TYR A 54 -7.97 9.41 -9.53
C TYR A 54 -7.69 10.00 -10.91
N ALA A 55 -7.73 11.32 -11.08
CA ALA A 55 -7.35 11.96 -12.34
C ALA A 55 -5.91 11.61 -12.76
N THR A 56 -4.98 11.58 -11.80
CA THR A 56 -3.61 11.12 -12.03
C THR A 56 -3.56 9.66 -12.45
N ILE A 57 -4.25 8.75 -11.75
CA ILE A 57 -4.31 7.31 -12.09
C ILE A 57 -4.89 7.09 -13.48
N ASP A 58 -5.96 7.80 -13.84
CA ASP A 58 -6.63 7.69 -15.13
C ASP A 58 -5.69 8.04 -16.30
N GLY A 59 -4.80 9.01 -16.09
CA GLY A 59 -3.80 9.46 -17.06
C GLY A 59 -2.58 8.55 -17.23
N LEU A 60 -2.39 7.54 -16.37
CA LEU A 60 -1.20 6.70 -16.41
C LEU A 60 -1.15 5.81 -17.66
N ALA A 61 0.05 5.64 -18.21
CA ALA A 61 0.32 4.76 -19.35
C ALA A 61 0.55 3.30 -18.92
N VAL A 62 -0.45 2.71 -18.27
CA VAL A 62 -0.45 1.32 -17.76
C VAL A 62 -1.79 0.63 -18.06
N SER A 63 -1.89 -0.67 -17.77
CA SER A 63 -3.11 -1.45 -18.01
C SER A 63 -4.30 -0.94 -17.18
N ASP A 64 -5.51 -1.28 -17.62
CA ASP A 64 -6.73 -0.96 -16.87
C ASP A 64 -6.77 -1.71 -15.52
N ARG A 65 -6.24 -2.94 -15.47
CA ARG A 65 -6.09 -3.72 -14.22
C ARG A 65 -5.28 -2.95 -13.18
N VAL A 66 -4.10 -2.44 -13.56
CA VAL A 66 -3.24 -1.66 -12.66
C VAL A 66 -3.91 -0.37 -12.20
N LYS A 67 -4.67 0.31 -13.09
CA LYS A 67 -5.45 1.49 -12.70
C LYS A 67 -6.55 1.15 -11.69
N ASP A 68 -7.26 0.06 -11.89
CA ASP A 68 -8.32 -0.40 -10.99
C ASP A 68 -7.75 -0.79 -9.62
N ASP A 69 -6.61 -1.47 -9.59
CA ASP A 69 -5.90 -1.81 -8.36
C ASP A 69 -5.47 -0.55 -7.59
N LEU A 70 -4.87 0.42 -8.28
CA LEU A 70 -4.51 1.71 -7.69
C LEU A 70 -5.72 2.45 -7.10
N ARG A 71 -6.85 2.50 -7.82
CA ARG A 71 -8.08 3.14 -7.31
C ARG A 71 -8.61 2.42 -6.08
N GLY A 72 -8.52 1.09 -6.04
CA GLY A 72 -8.89 0.26 -4.90
C GLY A 72 -8.07 0.60 -3.65
N ILE A 73 -6.74 0.63 -3.79
CA ILE A 73 -5.80 1.00 -2.71
C ILE A 73 -6.06 2.43 -2.22
N TYR A 74 -6.21 3.39 -3.12
CA TYR A 74 -6.43 4.79 -2.74
C TYR A 74 -7.81 5.06 -2.13
N ARG A 75 -8.83 4.27 -2.51
CA ARG A 75 -10.12 4.28 -1.82
C ARG A 75 -9.97 3.84 -0.36
N ILE A 76 -9.25 2.74 -0.11
CA ILE A 76 -8.99 2.24 1.25
C ILE A 76 -8.27 3.30 2.08
N LEU A 77 -7.27 3.97 1.50
CA LEU A 77 -6.55 5.06 2.15
C LEU A 77 -7.47 6.24 2.47
N ALA A 78 -8.28 6.68 1.51
CA ALA A 78 -9.22 7.79 1.73
C ALA A 78 -10.20 7.49 2.86
N GLU A 79 -10.76 6.28 2.91
CA GLU A 79 -11.66 5.83 3.97
C GLU A 79 -10.97 5.82 5.35
N ALA A 80 -9.71 5.41 5.40
CA ALA A 80 -8.92 5.37 6.63
C ALA A 80 -8.56 6.78 7.15
N GLU A 81 -8.15 7.67 6.25
CA GLU A 81 -7.85 9.08 6.56
C GLU A 81 -9.11 9.82 7.01
N ALA A 82 -10.25 9.60 6.34
CA ALA A 82 -11.55 10.12 6.75
C ALA A 82 -11.91 9.70 8.18
N THR A 83 -11.68 8.42 8.49
CA THR A 83 -11.91 7.84 9.82
C THR A 83 -10.99 8.46 10.87
N ALA A 84 -9.70 8.62 10.55
CA ALA A 84 -8.72 9.25 11.44
C ALA A 84 -9.04 10.72 11.74
N HIS A 85 -9.62 11.44 10.77
CA HIS A 85 -9.97 12.86 10.89
C HIS A 85 -11.41 13.11 11.34
N GLY A 86 -12.25 12.08 11.42
CA GLY A 86 -13.67 12.20 11.76
C GLY A 86 -14.48 12.98 10.72
N CYS A 87 -14.11 12.90 9.45
CA CYS A 87 -14.81 13.57 8.34
C CYS A 87 -15.39 12.58 7.32
N ALA A 88 -16.11 13.09 6.33
CA ALA A 88 -16.57 12.28 5.21
C ALA A 88 -15.42 12.04 4.20
N VAL A 89 -15.47 10.93 3.46
CA VAL A 89 -14.42 10.53 2.50
C VAL A 89 -14.21 11.58 1.40
N ASP A 90 -15.28 12.22 0.94
CA ASP A 90 -15.25 13.30 -0.05
C ASP A 90 -14.62 14.61 0.49
N GLN A 91 -14.57 14.77 1.81
CA GLN A 91 -13.96 15.89 2.52
C GLN A 91 -12.54 15.56 3.01
N THR A 92 -12.02 14.38 2.68
CA THR A 92 -10.70 13.95 3.13
C THR A 92 -9.61 14.73 2.41
N HIS A 93 -8.68 15.25 3.20
CA HIS A 93 -7.48 15.91 2.72
C HIS A 93 -6.28 15.01 2.97
N PHE A 94 -5.59 14.62 1.91
CA PHE A 94 -4.35 13.88 2.06
C PHE A 94 -3.24 14.83 2.49
N HIS A 95 -2.55 14.47 3.57
CA HIS A 95 -1.37 15.20 4.04
C HIS A 95 -0.09 14.46 3.68
N GLU A 96 -0.10 13.12 3.75
CA GLU A 96 1.11 12.31 3.61
C GLU A 96 1.02 11.29 2.47
N VAL A 97 -0.17 10.76 2.20
CA VAL A 97 -0.38 9.67 1.23
C VAL A 97 -0.67 10.13 -0.20
N GLY A 98 -0.93 11.43 -0.40
CA GLY A 98 -1.25 12.04 -1.70
C GLY A 98 -0.04 12.51 -2.53
N ASN A 99 1.19 12.26 -2.06
CA ASN A 99 2.38 12.65 -2.81
C ASN A 99 2.57 11.76 -4.07
N GLY A 100 3.08 12.35 -5.16
CA GLY A 100 3.35 11.62 -6.40
C GLY A 100 4.32 10.43 -6.19
N SER A 101 5.25 10.55 -5.25
CA SER A 101 6.14 9.44 -4.87
C SER A 101 5.37 8.27 -4.24
N GLY A 102 4.33 8.53 -3.44
CA GLY A 102 3.43 7.52 -2.89
C GLY A 102 2.68 6.77 -3.99
N ILE A 103 2.11 7.53 -4.94
CA ILE A 103 1.41 6.97 -6.11
C ILE A 103 2.36 6.09 -6.90
N LYS A 104 3.58 6.58 -7.19
CA LYS A 104 4.58 5.83 -7.95
C LYS A 104 4.98 4.52 -7.26
N ASN A 105 5.09 4.50 -5.95
CA ASN A 105 5.43 3.27 -5.25
C ASN A 105 4.27 2.26 -5.22
N ALA A 106 3.03 2.71 -5.01
CA ALA A 106 1.85 1.83 -5.09
C ALA A 106 1.70 1.27 -6.52
N LEU A 107 1.94 2.12 -7.53
CA LEU A 107 1.94 1.74 -8.94
C LEU A 107 2.95 0.62 -9.21
N HIS A 108 4.18 0.77 -8.71
CA HIS A 108 5.21 -0.23 -8.93
C HIS A 108 4.81 -1.58 -8.31
N ILE A 109 4.23 -1.59 -7.12
CA ILE A 109 3.71 -2.83 -6.51
C ILE A 109 2.59 -3.45 -7.36
N CYS A 110 1.65 -2.65 -7.87
CA CYS A 110 0.59 -3.14 -8.75
C CYS A 110 1.16 -3.76 -10.04
N LEU A 111 2.20 -3.16 -10.64
CA LEU A 111 2.89 -3.70 -11.81
C LEU A 111 3.59 -5.04 -11.50
N LEU A 112 4.22 -5.17 -10.32
CA LEU A 112 4.84 -6.43 -9.91
C LEU A 112 3.80 -7.53 -9.69
N VAL A 113 2.66 -7.20 -9.06
CA VAL A 113 1.55 -8.15 -8.88
C VAL A 113 0.96 -8.56 -10.23
N GLU A 114 0.75 -7.61 -11.15
CA GLU A 114 0.29 -7.92 -12.51
C GLU A 114 1.29 -8.81 -13.27
N ALA A 115 2.59 -8.57 -13.12
CA ALA A 115 3.63 -9.38 -13.79
C ALA A 115 3.74 -10.79 -13.21
N LEU A 116 3.47 -10.97 -11.91
CA LEU A 116 3.42 -12.28 -11.26
C LEU A 116 2.14 -13.05 -11.60
N ASP A 117 1.03 -12.34 -11.77
CA ASP A 117 -0.31 -12.86 -12.04
C ASP A 117 -0.69 -14.09 -11.20
N PRO A 118 -0.62 -14.01 -9.85
CA PRO A 118 -0.96 -15.14 -8.99
C PRO A 118 -2.47 -15.40 -9.01
N ASP A 119 -2.87 -16.68 -8.89
CA ASP A 119 -4.28 -17.04 -8.69
C ASP A 119 -4.78 -16.70 -7.27
N GLU A 120 -3.88 -16.65 -6.29
CA GLU A 120 -4.17 -16.29 -4.89
C GLU A 120 -2.93 -15.66 -4.23
N ILE A 121 -3.15 -14.61 -3.44
CA ILE A 121 -2.14 -14.00 -2.56
C ILE A 121 -2.50 -14.27 -1.11
N VAL A 122 -1.63 -14.98 -0.41
CA VAL A 122 -1.75 -15.31 1.01
C VAL A 122 -0.70 -14.54 1.79
N ALA A 123 -1.02 -14.12 3.01
CA ALA A 123 -0.04 -13.49 3.90
C ALA A 123 -0.07 -14.07 5.30
N THR A 124 1.06 -14.02 6.00
CA THR A 124 1.09 -14.28 7.46
C THR A 124 0.39 -13.15 8.23
N ARG A 125 0.37 -13.23 9.56
CA ARG A 125 0.10 -12.07 10.41
C ARG A 125 1.03 -10.90 10.07
N VAL A 126 0.54 -9.68 10.30
CA VAL A 126 1.23 -8.45 9.93
C VAL A 126 1.88 -7.80 11.15
N GLN A 127 3.17 -7.50 11.04
CA GLN A 127 3.92 -6.75 12.04
C GLN A 127 3.60 -5.26 11.94
N THR A 128 2.92 -4.71 12.95
CA THR A 128 2.62 -3.27 13.02
C THR A 128 3.81 -2.45 13.50
N GLY A 129 4.63 -3.07 14.36
CA GLY A 129 5.66 -2.40 15.13
C GLY A 129 5.11 -1.65 16.35
N GLU A 130 5.99 -0.91 17.03
CA GLU A 130 5.68 -0.15 18.24
C GLU A 130 6.53 1.13 18.36
N GLY A 131 6.07 2.05 19.23
CA GLY A 131 6.73 3.32 19.51
C GLY A 131 5.92 4.50 18.95
N THR A 132 6.63 5.53 18.49
CA THR A 132 6.04 6.72 17.88
C THR A 132 6.70 7.06 16.55
N VAL A 133 5.98 7.79 15.70
CA VAL A 133 6.47 8.30 14.41
C VAL A 133 6.20 9.79 14.32
N MET A 134 7.17 10.55 13.80
CA MET A 134 7.02 11.98 13.52
C MET A 134 6.51 12.16 12.10
N CYS A 135 5.41 12.87 11.95
CA CYS A 135 4.67 13.02 10.70
C CYS A 135 4.13 14.46 10.57
N ALA A 136 3.40 14.77 9.49
CA ALA A 136 2.80 16.10 9.30
C ALA A 136 1.81 16.50 10.44
N HIS A 137 1.29 15.51 11.17
CA HIS A 137 0.40 15.67 12.32
C HIS A 137 1.14 15.73 13.66
N GLY A 138 2.47 15.83 13.64
CA GLY A 138 3.31 15.73 14.83
C GLY A 138 3.67 14.29 15.18
N GLU A 139 3.90 14.04 16.47
CA GLU A 139 4.24 12.72 16.98
C GLU A 139 2.98 11.87 17.18
N LEU A 140 2.90 10.74 16.49
CA LEU A 140 1.77 9.80 16.57
C LEU A 140 2.22 8.44 17.12
N PRO A 141 1.33 7.69 17.80
CA PRO A 141 1.63 6.32 18.19
C PRO A 141 1.76 5.42 16.95
N ILE A 142 2.48 4.31 17.10
CA ILE A 142 2.50 3.21 16.14
C ILE A 142 1.57 2.09 16.66
N PRO A 143 0.60 1.61 15.86
CA PRO A 143 0.25 2.09 14.51
C PRO A 143 -0.42 3.47 14.51
N ALA A 144 -0.12 4.28 13.47
CA ALA A 144 -0.77 5.58 13.28
C ALA A 144 -2.29 5.42 13.05
N PRO A 145 -3.13 6.44 13.32
CA PRO A 145 -4.59 6.32 13.27
C PRO A 145 -5.15 5.78 11.95
N ALA A 146 -4.63 6.23 10.80
CA ALA A 146 -5.05 5.70 9.49
C ALA A 146 -4.66 4.22 9.32
N THR A 147 -3.44 3.82 9.72
CA THR A 147 -3.02 2.42 9.74
C THR A 147 -3.93 1.57 10.63
N ALA A 148 -4.24 2.05 11.84
CA ALA A 148 -5.11 1.38 12.79
C ALA A 148 -6.54 1.18 12.23
N ALA A 149 -7.07 2.19 11.53
CA ALA A 149 -8.37 2.11 10.86
C ALA A 149 -8.40 1.04 9.76
N ILE A 150 -7.30 0.89 9.00
CA ILE A 150 -7.19 -0.16 7.96
C ILE A 150 -7.09 -1.54 8.61
N ILE A 151 -6.25 -1.70 9.65
CA ILE A 151 -6.11 -2.97 10.38
C ILE A 151 -7.46 -3.46 10.90
N ALA A 152 -8.28 -2.56 11.45
CA ALA A 152 -9.60 -2.87 12.00
C ALA A 152 -10.58 -3.47 10.98
N ARG A 153 -10.27 -3.41 9.67
CA ARG A 153 -11.05 -4.02 8.59
C ARG A 153 -10.79 -5.51 8.40
N GLY A 154 -9.91 -6.11 9.22
CA GLY A 154 -9.71 -7.56 9.25
C GLY A 154 -8.28 -8.04 9.01
N ILE A 155 -7.27 -7.16 9.11
CA ILE A 155 -5.86 -7.58 9.02
C ILE A 155 -5.43 -8.15 10.38
N PRO A 156 -5.08 -9.45 10.48
CA PRO A 156 -4.56 -10.01 11.72
C PRO A 156 -3.13 -9.51 11.98
N THR A 157 -2.87 -9.06 13.19
CA THR A 157 -1.56 -8.52 13.60
C THR A 157 -0.80 -9.49 14.49
N CYS A 158 0.52 -9.40 14.48
CA CYS A 158 1.37 -10.15 15.42
C CYS A 158 1.06 -9.76 16.87
N GLU A 159 1.09 -10.73 17.79
CA GLU A 159 0.92 -10.47 19.23
C GLU A 159 2.12 -9.72 19.83
N HIS A 160 3.31 -10.03 19.33
CA HIS A 160 4.55 -9.37 19.71
C HIS A 160 4.95 -8.33 18.67
N THR A 161 5.12 -7.09 19.12
CA THR A 161 5.53 -5.95 18.29
C THR A 161 7.04 -5.74 18.30
N LEU A 162 7.57 -5.25 17.17
CA LEU A 162 8.98 -4.90 17.00
C LEU A 162 9.20 -3.39 17.01
N PRO A 163 10.34 -2.85 17.48
CA PRO A 163 10.58 -1.42 17.51
C PRO A 163 10.48 -0.75 16.13
N GLY A 164 9.88 0.45 16.12
CA GLY A 164 9.73 1.30 14.94
C GLY A 164 8.49 0.97 14.09
N GLU A 165 8.17 1.81 13.13
CA GLU A 165 7.01 1.59 12.24
C GLU A 165 7.30 0.45 11.27
N ARG A 166 6.52 -0.64 11.37
CA ARG A 166 6.65 -1.82 10.50
C ARG A 166 5.51 -1.96 9.51
N LEU A 167 4.45 -1.17 9.68
CA LEU A 167 3.32 -1.09 8.76
C LEU A 167 2.88 0.37 8.61
N THR A 168 3.04 0.92 7.40
CA THR A 168 2.56 2.26 7.06
C THR A 168 1.11 2.22 6.58
N PRO A 169 0.37 3.34 6.55
CA PRO A 169 -0.99 3.36 6.01
C PRO A 169 -1.07 2.84 4.58
N THR A 170 -0.13 3.24 3.71
CA THR A 170 -0.06 2.77 2.32
C THR A 170 0.17 1.27 2.22
N SER A 171 1.09 0.72 3.02
CA SER A 171 1.31 -0.72 3.06
C SER A 171 0.08 -1.49 3.52
N ALA A 172 -0.59 -1.00 4.57
CA ALA A 172 -1.81 -1.64 5.07
C ALA A 172 -2.90 -1.65 4.00
N ALA A 173 -3.06 -0.56 3.24
CA ALA A 173 -4.03 -0.49 2.15
C ALA A 173 -3.71 -1.46 1.00
N ILE A 174 -2.43 -1.59 0.64
CA ILE A 174 -1.95 -2.55 -0.37
C ILE A 174 -2.23 -3.99 0.08
N ILE A 175 -1.88 -4.32 1.33
CA ILE A 175 -2.13 -5.65 1.92
C ILE A 175 -3.63 -5.94 1.91
N LEU A 176 -4.46 -5.01 2.38
CA LEU A 176 -5.91 -5.21 2.41
C LEU A 176 -6.54 -5.36 1.01
N HIS A 177 -5.96 -4.70 0.00
CA HIS A 177 -6.45 -4.78 -1.38
C HIS A 177 -6.10 -6.11 -2.06
N PHE A 178 -4.87 -6.59 -1.89
CA PHE A 178 -4.35 -7.74 -2.63
C PHE A 178 -4.41 -9.08 -1.91
N VAL A 179 -4.36 -9.11 -0.58
CA VAL A 179 -4.31 -10.38 0.17
C VAL A 179 -5.71 -10.99 0.24
N ASP A 180 -5.86 -12.19 -0.35
CA ASP A 180 -7.09 -12.95 -0.36
C ASP A 180 -7.37 -13.64 0.99
N ARG A 181 -6.30 -14.07 1.66
CA ARG A 181 -6.38 -14.79 2.95
C ARG A 181 -5.14 -14.57 3.81
N PHE A 182 -5.36 -14.54 5.12
CA PHE A 182 -4.27 -14.58 6.10
C PHE A 182 -4.10 -15.98 6.71
N GLU A 183 -2.85 -16.39 6.87
CA GLU A 183 -2.46 -17.54 7.69
C GLU A 183 -2.43 -17.12 9.15
N THR A 184 -3.25 -17.79 9.96
CA THR A 184 -3.44 -17.50 11.38
C THR A 184 -2.88 -18.58 12.29
N GLU A 185 -2.10 -19.51 11.77
CA GLU A 185 -1.44 -20.57 12.55
C GLU A 185 -0.06 -20.15 13.01
#